data_AF-A0A3D1P7X3-F1
#
_entry.id   AF-A0A3D1P7X3-F1
#
_cell.length_a   1.000
_cell.length_b   1.000
_cell.length_c   1.000
_cell.angle_alpha   90.00
_cell.angle_beta   90.00
_cell.angle_gamma   90.00
#
_symmetry.space_group_name_H-M   'P 1'
#
loop_
_entity.id
_entity.type
_entity.pdbx_description
1 polymer ?
#
loop_
_entity_poly.entity_id
_entity_poly.type
_entity_poly.pdbx_seq_one_letter_code
_entity_poly.pdbx_strand_id
1 'polypeptide(L)' 'MKAVILAGGLGTRLSEETTVRPKPMVEIGGRPILWHIMKIYSAYG' A
#
# COMPACT_ATOMS: atom_id res chain seq x y z
N MET A 1 -9.67 -9.96 -13.90
CA MET A 1 -10.55 -10.07 -12.73
C MET A 1 -10.69 -8.67 -12.16
N LYS A 2 -11.89 -8.27 -11.71
CA LYS A 2 -12.03 -6.96 -11.05
C LYS A 2 -11.69 -7.12 -9.57
N ALA A 3 -10.80 -6.29 -9.06
CA ALA A 3 -10.40 -6.26 -7.65
C ALA A 3 -10.55 -4.85 -7.09
N VAL A 4 -10.79 -4.75 -5.78
CA VAL A 4 -10.83 -3.50 -5.04
C VAL A 4 -9.77 -3.57 -3.95
N ILE A 5 -8.89 -2.56 -3.89
CA ILE A 5 -7.88 -2.42 -2.84
C ILE A 5 -8.33 -1.31 -1.90
N LEU A 6 -8.63 -1.66 -0.64
CA LEU A 6 -8.94 -0.67 0.39
C LEU A 6 -7.64 -0.01 0.87
N ALA A 7 -7.34 1.16 0.30
CA ALA A 7 -6.12 1.93 0.57
C ALA A 7 -6.31 3.05 1.61
N GLY A 8 -7.35 2.97 2.43
CA GLY A 8 -7.66 3.94 3.49
C GLY A 8 -7.22 3.50 4.89
N GLY A 9 -7.59 4.29 5.90
CA GLY A 9 -7.31 4.04 7.32
C GLY A 9 -6.40 5.10 7.96
N LEU A 10 -6.38 5.15 9.29
CA LEU A 10 -5.77 6.24 10.06
C LEU A 10 -4.24 6.17 10.23
N GLY A 11 -3.58 5.09 9.79
CA GLY A 11 -2.10 5.00 9.84
C GLY A 11 -1.46 4.89 11.24
N THR A 12 -2.25 4.82 12.32
CA THR A 12 -1.76 4.98 13.71
C THR A 12 -0.64 4.06 14.17
N ARG A 13 -0.47 2.88 13.56
CA ARG A 13 0.58 1.91 13.92
C ARG A 13 1.93 2.18 13.25
N LEU A 14 1.99 3.10 12.29
CA LEU A 14 3.22 3.52 11.60
C LEU A 14 3.21 5.05 11.45
N SER A 15 2.90 5.75 12.53
CA SER A 15 2.65 7.20 12.56
C SER A 15 3.82 8.03 12.02
N GLU A 16 5.06 7.64 12.31
CA GLU A 16 6.30 8.29 11.87
C GLU A 16 6.31 8.54 10.36
N GLU A 17 6.03 7.49 9.58
CA GLU A 17 5.94 7.58 8.12
C GLU A 17 4.58 8.10 7.64
N THR A 18 3.51 7.71 8.35
CA THR A 18 2.14 7.94 7.88
C THR A 18 1.63 9.37 8.08
N THR A 19 2.35 10.18 8.86
CA THR A 19 2.15 11.63 8.96
C THR A 19 2.62 12.38 7.72
N VAL A 20 3.64 11.87 7.03
CA VAL A 20 4.24 12.49 5.84
C VAL A 20 3.61 11.98 4.55
N ARG A 21 3.25 10.68 4.51
CA ARG A 21 2.64 10.03 3.34
C ARG A 21 1.61 8.98 3.76
N PRO A 22 0.54 8.72 3.01
CA PRO A 22 -0.38 7.64 3.34
C PRO A 22 0.33 6.29 3.45
N LYS A 23 -0.14 5.41 4.36
CA LYS A 23 0.45 4.06 4.55
C LYS A 23 0.65 3.28 3.24
N PRO A 24 -0.30 3.24 2.27
CA PRO A 24 -0.11 2.55 1.01
C PRO A 24 1.10 3.04 0.18
N MET A 25 1.57 4.26 0.45
CA MET A 25 2.68 4.91 -0.24
C MET A 25 4.03 4.80 0.50
N VAL A 26 4.05 4.18 1.69
CA VAL A 26 5.30 3.88 2.41
C VAL A 26 6.11 2.85 1.62
N GLU A 27 7.42 3.06 1.54
CA GLU A 27 8.31 2.23 0.74
C GLU A 27 8.83 1.01 1.50
N ILE A 28 8.85 -0.13 0.81
CA ILE A 28 9.51 -1.36 1.24
C ILE A 28 10.42 -1.78 0.07
N GLY A 29 11.74 -1.81 0.30
CA GLY A 29 12.71 -2.15 -0.76
C GLY A 29 12.64 -1.23 -1.98
N GLY A 30 12.44 0.08 -1.78
CA GLY A 30 12.40 1.09 -2.86
C GLY A 30 11.13 1.09 -3.71
N ARG A 31 10.06 0.42 -3.27
CA ARG A 31 8.74 0.42 -3.91
C ARG A 31 7.63 0.58 -2.87
N PRO A 32 6.54 1.32 -3.17
CA PRO A 32 5.42 1.48 -2.24
C PRO A 32 4.73 0.17 -1.87
N ILE A 33 4.15 0.09 -0.66
CA ILE A 33 3.30 -1.03 -0.22
C ILE A 33 2.22 -1.36 -1.27
N LEU A 34 1.55 -0.35 -1.83
CA LEU A 34 0.51 -0.54 -2.84
C LEU A 34 1.04 -1.26 -4.09
N TRP A 35 2.27 -0.97 -4.51
CA TRP A 35 2.92 -1.64 -5.64
C TRP A 35 3.08 -3.14 -5.36
N HIS A 36 3.51 -3.51 -4.15
CA HIS A 36 3.66 -4.92 -3.76
C HIS A 36 2.31 -5.65 -3.79
N ILE A 37 1.24 -5.02 -3.29
CA ILE A 37 -0.13 -5.59 -3.33
C ILE A 37 -0.60 -5.76 -4.78
N MET A 38 -0.43 -4.73 -5.62
CA MET A 38 -0.80 -4.80 -7.04
C MET A 38 -0.03 -5.89 -7.78
N LYS A 39 1.26 -6.09 -7.44
CA LYS A 39 2.08 -7.16 -8.03
C LYS A 39 1.50 -8.55 -7.72
N ILE A 40 0.99 -8.77 -6.51
CA ILE A 40 0.31 -10.02 -6.15
C ILE A 40 -0.92 -10.21 -7.04
N TYR A 41 -1.81 -9.22 -7.10
CA TYR A 41 -3.04 -9.33 -7.89
C TYR A 41 -2.80 -9.40 -9.41
N SER A 42 -1.68 -8.86 -9.90
CA SER A 42 -1.33 -8.91 -11.32
C SER A 42 -1.19 -10.35 -11.87
N ALA A 43 -0.90 -11.32 -11.00
CA ALA A 43 -0.80 -12.73 -11.38
C ALA A 43 -2.17 -13.41 -11.62
N TYR A 44 -3.28 -12.76 -11.24
CA TYR A 44 -4.62 -13.34 -11.25
C TYR A 44 -5.53 -12.80 -12.38
N GLY A 45 -4.96 -12.01 -13.30
CA GLY A 45 -5.55 -11.59 -14.58
C GLY A 45 -6.85 -10.83 -14.44
#